data_AF-A0A3R6KIF6-F1
#
_entry.id   AF-A0A3R6KIF6-F1
#
_cell.length_a   1.000
_cell.length_b   1.000
_cell.length_c   1.000
_cell.angle_alpha   90.00
_cell.angle_beta   90.00
_cell.angle_gamma   90.00
#
_symmetry.space_group_name_H-M   'P 1'
#
loop_
_entity.id
_entity.type
_entity.pdbx_description
1 polymer ?
#
loop_
_entity_poly.entity_id
_entity_poly.type
_entity_poly.pdbx_seq_one_letter_code
_entity_poly.pdbx_strand_id
1 'polypeptide(L)'
;MLSMRGVLFPKEIAMPLKQETQNENKETRQHLLECAKREFLEKGYMKASLRNICKEAGVTTGALYFFFKDKEDLLAALVEEPLRQLYAIMEEHYATEMHNEDQVAQLDIVDDGDLEASRQIIRQMYANREAFLLLLTKSQGSRFENCLDEVVDISEQQYRRLCDMVTNATGRPRVDDYMTHWMAHIMVDTFVHLFLHETEERVALKHVDALTMYLVRGWMGIMTES
;
A
#
# COMPACT_ATOMS: atom_id res chain seq x y z
N MET A 1 -57.65 -17.37 -58.36
CA MET A 1 -56.30 -17.38 -57.76
C MET A 1 -55.76 -15.95 -57.73
N LEU A 2 -55.92 -15.25 -56.61
CA LEU A 2 -55.23 -14.00 -56.33
C LEU A 2 -54.47 -14.17 -55.01
N SER A 3 -53.16 -13.92 -55.07
CA SER A 3 -52.19 -14.00 -53.99
C SER A 3 -52.32 -12.80 -53.06
N MET A 4 -52.50 -13.03 -51.75
CA MET A 4 -52.38 -12.01 -50.73
C MET A 4 -51.04 -12.12 -50.00
N ARG A 5 -50.38 -10.97 -49.93
CA ARG A 5 -49.08 -10.64 -49.36
C ARG A 5 -48.94 -11.08 -47.90
N GLY A 6 -47.89 -11.84 -47.60
CA GLY A 6 -47.35 -11.94 -46.25
C GLY A 6 -46.42 -10.76 -45.97
N VAL A 7 -46.77 -9.94 -44.98
CA VAL A 7 -45.94 -8.85 -44.46
C VAL A 7 -44.84 -9.49 -43.59
N LEU A 8 -43.57 -9.38 -44.01
CA LEU A 8 -42.43 -9.67 -43.15
C LEU A 8 -42.25 -8.52 -42.16
N PHE A 9 -42.40 -8.81 -40.88
CA PHE A 9 -41.87 -7.95 -39.81
C PHE A 9 -40.34 -8.14 -39.73
N PRO A 10 -39.54 -7.07 -39.63
CA PRO A 10 -38.11 -7.20 -39.37
C PRO A 10 -37.89 -7.84 -37.99
N LYS A 11 -36.98 -8.83 -37.93
CA LYS A 11 -36.46 -9.37 -36.68
C LYS A 11 -35.84 -8.22 -35.87
N GLU A 12 -36.36 -7.97 -34.67
CA GLU A 12 -35.71 -7.12 -33.68
C GLU A 12 -34.29 -7.65 -33.42
N ILE A 13 -33.30 -6.80 -33.67
CA ILE A 13 -31.92 -7.01 -33.24
C ILE A 13 -31.93 -6.75 -31.73
N ALA A 14 -31.90 -7.81 -30.92
CA ALA A 14 -31.67 -7.69 -29.50
C ALA A 14 -30.24 -7.15 -29.27
N MET A 15 -30.15 -5.92 -28.77
CA MET A 15 -28.92 -5.16 -28.57
C MET A 15 -28.34 -5.41 -27.16
N PRO A 16 -27.03 -5.64 -26.99
CA PRO A 16 -26.42 -5.96 -25.69
C PRO A 16 -26.19 -4.72 -24.80
N LEU A 17 -27.23 -3.91 -24.58
CA LEU A 17 -27.16 -2.60 -23.90
C LEU A 17 -26.56 -2.64 -22.48
N LYS A 18 -26.73 -3.75 -21.74
CA LYS A 18 -26.26 -3.84 -20.34
C LYS A 18 -24.74 -3.99 -20.20
N GLN A 19 -24.08 -4.65 -21.16
CA GLN A 19 -22.62 -4.88 -21.09
C GLN A 19 -21.84 -3.67 -21.60
N GLU A 20 -22.32 -3.01 -22.65
CA GLU A 20 -21.72 -1.79 -23.20
C GLU A 20 -21.72 -0.65 -22.17
N THR A 21 -22.88 -0.37 -21.55
CA THR A 21 -23.00 0.68 -20.51
C THR A 21 -22.12 0.40 -19.27
N GLN A 22 -21.93 -0.87 -18.90
CA GLN A 22 -21.05 -1.23 -17.78
C GLN A 22 -19.57 -1.02 -18.09
N ASN A 23 -19.15 -1.30 -19.33
CA ASN A 23 -17.77 -1.08 -19.76
C ASN A 23 -17.46 0.41 -19.87
N GLU A 24 -18.36 1.21 -20.45
CA GLU A 24 -18.22 2.68 -20.54
C GLU A 24 -18.08 3.33 -19.16
N ASN A 25 -18.87 2.87 -18.18
CA ASN A 25 -18.77 3.35 -16.80
C ASN A 25 -17.43 2.99 -16.15
N LYS A 26 -16.88 1.81 -16.42
CA LYS A 26 -15.55 1.41 -15.91
C LYS A 26 -14.44 2.24 -16.53
N GLU A 27 -14.49 2.45 -17.85
CA GLU A 27 -13.52 3.28 -18.57
C GLU A 27 -13.55 4.72 -18.06
N THR A 28 -14.74 5.30 -17.90
CA THR A 28 -14.92 6.66 -17.37
C THR A 28 -14.37 6.76 -15.94
N ARG A 29 -14.69 5.80 -15.07
CA ARG A 29 -14.18 5.76 -13.69
C ARG A 29 -12.66 5.67 -13.67
N GLN A 30 -12.07 4.81 -14.51
CA GLN A 30 -10.62 4.64 -14.58
C GLN A 30 -9.93 5.93 -15.06
N HIS A 31 -10.49 6.58 -16.10
CA HIS A 31 -9.94 7.82 -16.60
C HIS A 31 -10.02 8.98 -15.59
N LEU A 32 -11.11 9.03 -14.81
CA LEU A 32 -11.23 9.94 -13.67
C LEU A 32 -10.14 9.71 -12.63
N LEU A 33 -9.84 8.45 -12.29
CA LEU A 33 -8.77 8.11 -11.34
C LEU A 33 -7.38 8.51 -11.86
N GLU A 34 -7.12 8.33 -13.15
CA GLU A 34 -5.86 8.77 -13.77
C GLU A 34 -5.67 10.28 -13.69
N CYS A 35 -6.70 11.06 -14.01
CA CYS A 35 -6.66 12.52 -13.91
C CYS A 35 -6.53 12.97 -12.46
N ALA A 36 -7.24 12.33 -11.54
CA ALA A 36 -7.15 12.63 -10.11
C ALA A 36 -5.75 12.36 -9.56
N LYS A 37 -5.17 11.21 -9.90
CA LYS A 37 -3.82 10.84 -9.51
C LYS A 37 -2.79 11.86 -9.99
N ARG A 38 -2.89 12.35 -11.23
CA ARG A 38 -2.02 13.42 -11.75
C ARG A 38 -2.17 14.73 -10.96
N GLU A 39 -3.39 15.22 -10.78
CA GLU A 39 -3.65 16.47 -10.01
C GLU A 39 -3.15 16.34 -8.56
N PHE A 40 -3.34 15.18 -7.90
CA PHE A 40 -2.85 14.94 -6.54
C PHE A 40 -1.32 14.87 -6.48
N LEU A 41 -0.66 14.20 -7.42
CA LEU A 41 0.81 14.14 -7.47
C LEU A 41 1.43 15.51 -7.69
N GLU A 42 0.83 16.32 -8.57
CA GLU A 42 1.32 17.66 -8.88
C GLU A 42 1.08 18.63 -7.71
N LYS A 43 -0.14 18.69 -7.19
CA LYS A 43 -0.56 19.78 -6.29
C LYS A 43 -0.66 19.39 -4.82
N GLY A 44 -0.68 18.10 -4.52
CA GLY A 44 -1.02 17.58 -3.20
C GLY A 44 -2.52 17.57 -2.96
N TYR A 45 -2.97 16.71 -2.04
CA TYR A 45 -4.37 16.51 -1.70
C TYR A 45 -5.09 17.83 -1.37
N MET A 46 -4.52 18.66 -0.50
CA MET A 46 -5.15 19.91 -0.06
C MET A 46 -5.42 20.90 -1.20
N LYS A 47 -4.49 21.03 -2.15
CA LYS A 47 -4.60 22.02 -3.24
C LYS A 47 -5.23 21.47 -4.52
N ALA A 48 -5.41 20.16 -4.63
CA ALA A 48 -6.04 19.52 -5.77
C ALA A 48 -7.51 19.97 -5.93
N SER A 49 -7.92 20.19 -7.18
CA SER A 49 -9.26 20.67 -7.54
C SER A 49 -10.08 19.62 -8.26
N LEU A 50 -11.22 19.23 -7.69
CA LEU A 50 -12.19 18.34 -8.34
C LEU A 50 -12.68 18.91 -9.68
N ARG A 51 -12.75 20.24 -9.81
CA ARG A 51 -13.13 20.91 -11.06
C ARG A 51 -12.06 20.71 -12.15
N ASN A 52 -10.78 20.82 -11.79
CA ASN A 52 -9.69 20.57 -12.73
C ASN A 52 -9.68 19.10 -13.18
N ILE A 53 -9.84 18.18 -12.22
CA ILE A 53 -9.93 16.74 -12.49
C ILE A 53 -11.06 16.44 -13.47
N CYS A 54 -12.27 16.97 -13.24
CA CYS A 54 -13.40 16.82 -14.16
C CYS A 54 -13.09 17.39 -15.56
N LYS A 55 -12.51 18.59 -15.62
CA LYS A 55 -12.16 19.25 -16.87
C LYS A 55 -11.16 18.44 -17.69
N GLU A 56 -10.13 17.90 -17.04
CA GLU A 56 -9.11 17.09 -17.67
C GLU A 56 -9.64 15.73 -18.12
N ALA A 57 -10.49 15.10 -17.30
CA ALA A 57 -11.17 13.85 -17.65
C ALA A 57 -12.29 14.01 -18.68
N GLY A 58 -12.64 15.24 -19.09
CA GLY A 58 -13.71 15.50 -20.06
C GLY A 58 -15.12 15.20 -19.54
N VAL A 59 -15.33 15.17 -18.21
CA VAL A 59 -16.61 14.84 -17.58
C VAL A 59 -17.20 16.00 -16.79
N THR A 60 -18.50 15.91 -16.49
CA THR A 60 -19.16 16.88 -15.62
C THR A 60 -18.88 16.57 -14.14
N THR A 61 -19.03 17.57 -13.28
CA THR A 61 -18.94 17.36 -11.82
C THR A 61 -20.02 16.39 -11.32
N GLY A 62 -21.21 16.39 -11.93
CA GLY A 62 -22.25 15.41 -11.60
C GLY A 62 -21.85 13.97 -11.94
N ALA A 63 -21.14 13.76 -13.05
CA ALA A 63 -20.60 12.46 -13.41
C ALA A 63 -19.49 12.00 -12.44
N LEU A 64 -18.63 12.90 -11.95
CA LEU A 64 -17.68 12.56 -10.89
C LEU A 64 -18.41 12.08 -9.62
N TYR A 65 -19.44 12.83 -9.19
CA TYR A 65 -20.21 12.48 -7.99
C TYR A 65 -21.05 11.20 -8.13
N PHE A 66 -21.31 10.75 -9.34
CA PHE A 66 -21.90 9.42 -9.58
C PHE A 66 -20.94 8.29 -9.18
N PHE A 67 -19.62 8.48 -9.35
CA PHE A 67 -18.62 7.46 -9.04
C PHE A 67 -17.98 7.63 -7.66
N PHE A 68 -17.84 8.86 -7.18
CA PHE A 68 -17.11 9.18 -5.95
C PHE A 68 -17.84 10.23 -5.12
N LYS A 69 -17.94 10.01 -3.81
CA LYS A 69 -18.73 10.88 -2.92
C LYS A 69 -18.09 12.26 -2.72
N ASP A 70 -16.77 12.31 -2.65
CA ASP A 70 -15.99 13.51 -2.37
C ASP A 70 -14.52 13.31 -2.76
N LYS A 71 -13.68 14.32 -2.47
CA LYS A 71 -12.24 14.29 -2.76
C LYS A 71 -11.51 13.19 -1.97
N GLU A 72 -12.00 12.85 -0.79
CA GLU A 72 -11.43 11.81 0.07
C GLU A 72 -11.62 10.43 -0.57
N ASP A 73 -12.83 10.16 -1.06
CA ASP A 73 -13.19 8.92 -1.76
C ASP A 73 -12.39 8.73 -3.05
N LEU A 74 -12.09 9.81 -3.78
CA LEU A 74 -11.16 9.76 -4.93
C LEU A 74 -9.74 9.37 -4.51
N LEU A 75 -9.21 9.96 -3.44
CA LEU A 75 -7.86 9.61 -2.96
C LEU A 75 -7.84 8.16 -2.45
N ALA A 76 -8.84 7.76 -1.67
CA ALA A 76 -8.99 6.42 -1.14
C ALA A 76 -8.98 5.36 -2.24
N ALA A 77 -9.72 5.59 -3.32
CA ALA A 77 -9.75 4.70 -4.48
C ALA A 77 -8.38 4.52 -5.18
N LEU A 78 -7.41 5.40 -4.93
CA LEU A 78 -6.05 5.31 -5.45
C LEU A 78 -5.07 4.60 -4.50
N VAL A 79 -5.25 4.74 -3.19
CA VAL A 79 -4.20 4.39 -2.21
C VAL A 79 -4.59 3.30 -1.22
N GLU A 80 -5.88 3.08 -0.97
CA GLU A 80 -6.35 2.18 0.09
C GLU A 80 -6.02 0.71 -0.20
N GLU A 81 -6.17 0.28 -1.46
CA GLU A 81 -5.84 -1.08 -1.86
C GLU A 81 -4.32 -1.37 -1.77
N PRO A 82 -3.42 -0.53 -2.34
CA PRO A 82 -1.98 -0.68 -2.14
C PRO A 82 -1.55 -0.71 -0.68
N LEU A 83 -2.12 0.17 0.15
CA LEU A 83 -1.81 0.26 1.59
C LEU A 83 -2.29 -0.98 2.35
N ARG A 84 -3.51 -1.47 2.06
CA ARG A 84 -4.03 -2.70 2.66
C ARG A 84 -3.15 -3.91 2.33
N GLN A 85 -2.66 -4.00 1.11
CA GLN A 85 -1.75 -5.07 0.70
C GLN A 85 -0.39 -4.98 1.40
N LEU A 86 0.12 -3.76 1.65
CA LEU A 86 1.31 -3.58 2.48
C LEU A 86 1.09 -4.09 3.91
N TYR A 87 -0.04 -3.71 4.53
CA TYR A 87 -0.38 -4.18 5.88
C TYR A 87 -0.50 -5.71 5.94
N ALA A 88 -1.07 -6.35 4.92
CA ALA A 88 -1.17 -7.81 4.85
C ALA A 88 0.21 -8.49 4.80
N ILE A 89 1.16 -7.96 4.04
CA ILE A 89 2.54 -8.48 3.98
C ILE A 89 3.20 -8.39 5.36
N MET A 90 3.06 -7.24 6.04
CA MET A 90 3.61 -7.05 7.39
C MET A 90 2.98 -8.02 8.39
N GLU A 91 1.65 -8.15 8.39
CA GLU A 91 0.92 -9.04 9.30
C GLU A 91 1.29 -10.52 9.10
N GLU A 92 1.42 -10.98 7.85
CA GLU A 92 1.82 -12.35 7.54
C GLU A 92 3.24 -12.67 8.03
N HIS A 93 4.17 -11.74 7.82
CA HIS A 93 5.54 -11.88 8.30
C HIS A 93 5.59 -11.94 9.84
N TYR A 94 4.93 -11.00 10.51
CA TYR A 94 4.89 -10.95 11.97
C TYR A 94 4.19 -12.16 12.59
N ALA A 95 3.12 -12.66 11.97
CA ALA A 95 2.48 -13.88 12.41
C ALA A 95 3.44 -15.08 12.31
N THR A 96 4.21 -15.18 11.24
CA THR A 96 5.18 -16.26 11.04
C THR A 96 6.27 -16.24 12.12
N GLU A 97 6.85 -15.07 12.41
CA GLU A 97 7.85 -14.92 13.46
C GLU A 97 7.33 -15.32 14.85
N MET A 98 6.08 -14.96 15.17
CA MET A 98 5.46 -15.24 16.48
C MET A 98 5.17 -16.73 16.71
N HIS A 99 5.04 -17.54 15.67
CA HIS A 99 4.77 -18.98 15.82
C HIS A 99 6.03 -19.82 16.03
N ASN A 100 7.23 -19.24 15.88
CA ASN A 100 8.48 -19.98 15.89
C ASN A 100 9.31 -19.71 17.16
N GLU A 101 8.73 -20.01 18.33
CA GLU A 101 9.38 -19.81 19.64
C GLU A 101 10.77 -20.46 19.73
N ASP A 102 10.97 -21.60 19.07
CA ASP A 102 12.25 -22.32 19.04
C ASP A 102 13.35 -21.58 18.24
N GLN A 103 13.01 -20.82 17.20
CA GLN A 103 13.97 -19.98 16.47
C GLN A 103 14.31 -18.71 17.25
N VAL A 104 13.31 -18.11 17.92
CA VAL A 104 13.50 -16.94 18.79
C VAL A 104 14.44 -17.27 19.95
N ALA A 105 14.38 -18.49 20.49
CA ALA A 105 15.29 -18.97 21.54
C ALA A 105 16.73 -19.19 21.06
N GLN A 106 16.93 -19.48 19.78
CA GLN A 106 18.26 -19.71 19.20
C GLN A 106 18.94 -18.42 18.72
N LEU A 107 18.20 -17.29 18.65
CA LEU A 107 18.71 -16.00 18.14
C LEU A 107 19.42 -16.17 16.78
N ASP A 108 18.90 -17.09 15.96
CA ASP A 108 19.57 -17.48 14.73
C ASP A 108 19.60 -16.31 13.75
N ILE A 109 20.76 -16.10 13.15
CA ILE A 109 21.17 -14.85 12.52
C ILE A 109 20.45 -14.70 11.18
N VAL A 110 19.37 -13.92 11.17
CA VAL A 110 18.55 -13.56 9.98
C VAL A 110 17.86 -14.77 9.36
N ASP A 111 16.57 -14.93 9.65
CA ASP A 111 15.76 -15.86 8.88
C ASP A 111 15.55 -15.32 7.46
N ASP A 112 15.46 -16.21 6.47
CA ASP A 112 15.11 -15.86 5.08
C ASP A 112 13.77 -15.10 5.03
N GLY A 113 12.94 -15.25 6.06
CA GLY A 113 11.69 -14.52 6.30
C GLY A 113 11.83 -12.99 6.32
N ASP A 114 12.78 -12.42 7.08
CA ASP A 114 12.98 -10.95 7.16
C ASP A 114 13.33 -10.36 5.79
N LEU A 115 14.26 -11.05 5.11
CA LEU A 115 14.72 -10.63 3.79
C LEU A 115 13.58 -10.74 2.78
N GLU A 116 12.85 -11.85 2.74
CA GLU A 116 11.73 -12.00 1.81
C GLU A 116 10.61 -11.00 2.09
N ALA A 117 10.23 -10.77 3.35
CA ALA A 117 9.25 -9.75 3.71
C ALA A 117 9.69 -8.36 3.24
N SER A 118 10.96 -7.99 3.47
CA SER A 118 11.51 -6.71 3.01
C SER A 118 11.46 -6.54 1.48
N ARG A 119 11.74 -7.62 0.72
CA ARG A 119 11.61 -7.63 -0.74
C ARG A 119 10.15 -7.50 -1.18
N GLN A 120 9.23 -8.18 -0.53
CA GLN A 120 7.80 -8.09 -0.84
C GLN A 120 7.25 -6.68 -0.60
N ILE A 121 7.65 -6.04 0.50
CA ILE A 121 7.31 -4.63 0.79
C ILE A 121 7.82 -3.73 -0.36
N ILE A 122 9.09 -3.85 -0.74
CA ILE A 122 9.65 -3.06 -1.85
C ILE A 122 8.91 -3.34 -3.16
N ARG A 123 8.69 -4.60 -3.53
CA ARG A 123 7.93 -4.95 -4.75
C ARG A 123 6.54 -4.33 -4.74
N GLN A 124 5.85 -4.38 -3.61
CA GLN A 124 4.51 -3.83 -3.46
C GLN A 124 4.50 -2.31 -3.62
N MET A 125 5.49 -1.64 -3.01
CA MET A 125 5.65 -0.19 -3.13
C MET A 125 5.93 0.23 -4.57
N TYR A 126 6.81 -0.48 -5.29
CA TYR A 126 7.17 -0.17 -6.67
C TYR A 126 6.08 -0.54 -7.68
N ALA A 127 5.35 -1.64 -7.47
CA ALA A 127 4.19 -2.00 -8.29
C ALA A 127 3.08 -0.93 -8.22
N ASN A 128 3.01 -0.21 -7.10
CA ASN A 128 2.03 0.85 -6.85
C ASN A 128 2.70 2.21 -6.60
N ARG A 129 3.81 2.49 -7.30
CA ARG A 129 4.72 3.61 -6.99
C ARG A 129 4.03 4.96 -6.79
N GLU A 130 3.12 5.31 -7.70
CA GLU A 130 2.40 6.57 -7.62
C GLU A 130 1.47 6.66 -6.40
N ALA A 131 0.85 5.55 -6.00
CA ALA A 131 0.01 5.51 -4.80
C ALA A 131 0.85 5.71 -3.53
N PHE A 132 2.01 5.06 -3.44
CA PHE A 132 2.92 5.25 -2.30
C PHE A 132 3.56 6.63 -2.29
N LEU A 133 3.88 7.22 -3.44
CA LEU A 133 4.29 8.62 -3.50
C LEU A 133 3.19 9.56 -3.01
N LEU A 134 1.93 9.29 -3.35
CA LEU A 134 0.80 10.07 -2.84
C LEU A 134 0.71 9.98 -1.32
N LEU A 135 0.75 8.76 -0.77
CA LEU A 135 0.72 8.51 0.67
C LEU A 135 1.87 9.20 1.41
N LEU A 136 3.09 9.06 0.91
CA LEU A 136 4.29 9.54 1.61
C LEU A 136 4.55 11.03 1.44
N THR A 137 4.05 11.66 0.38
CA THR A 137 4.46 13.04 0.03
C THR A 137 3.32 14.00 -0.27
N LYS A 138 2.08 13.53 -0.50
CA LYS A 138 0.97 14.36 -1.03
C LYS A 138 -0.36 14.18 -0.29
N SER A 139 -0.41 13.39 0.76
CA SER A 139 -1.63 13.02 1.49
C SER A 139 -2.03 14.03 2.58
N GLN A 140 -1.24 15.09 2.81
CA GLN A 140 -1.51 16.03 3.89
C GLN A 140 -2.91 16.64 3.75
N GLY A 141 -3.64 16.72 4.85
CA GLY A 141 -5.03 17.14 5.00
C GLY A 141 -6.08 16.05 4.73
N SER A 142 -5.66 14.85 4.33
CA SER A 142 -6.54 13.68 4.19
C SER A 142 -6.45 12.77 5.40
N ARG A 143 -7.32 11.76 5.48
CA ARG A 143 -7.25 10.70 6.50
C ARG A 143 -5.98 9.86 6.43
N PHE A 144 -5.26 9.92 5.30
CA PHE A 144 -4.02 9.16 5.07
C PHE A 144 -2.75 9.97 5.40
N GLU A 145 -2.87 11.18 5.95
CA GLU A 145 -1.71 12.03 6.29
C GLU A 145 -0.72 11.30 7.21
N ASN A 146 -1.22 10.50 8.16
CA ASN A 146 -0.43 9.83 9.19
C ASN A 146 -0.25 8.33 8.93
N CYS A 147 -0.38 7.88 7.68
CA CYS A 147 -0.25 6.44 7.37
C CYS A 147 1.13 5.89 7.75
N LEU A 148 2.17 6.72 7.76
CA LEU A 148 3.50 6.30 8.17
C LEU A 148 3.57 6.03 9.68
N ASP A 149 2.91 6.87 10.49
CA ASP A 149 2.83 6.66 11.93
C ASP A 149 2.09 5.35 12.25
N GLU A 150 1.04 5.01 11.49
CA GLU A 150 0.36 3.71 11.61
C GLU A 150 1.31 2.54 11.32
N VAL A 151 2.14 2.63 10.27
CA VAL A 151 3.14 1.60 9.95
C VAL A 151 4.15 1.46 11.09
N VAL A 152 4.64 2.57 11.64
CA VAL A 152 5.57 2.58 12.77
C VAL A 152 4.92 1.94 14.00
N ASP A 153 3.69 2.31 14.33
CA ASP A 153 2.96 1.77 15.48
C ASP A 153 2.77 0.26 15.38
N ILE A 154 2.47 -0.26 14.17
CA ILE A 154 2.35 -1.69 13.90
C ILE A 154 3.70 -2.38 14.13
N SER A 155 4.79 -1.85 13.55
CA SER A 155 6.13 -2.43 13.72
C SER A 155 6.62 -2.37 15.16
N GLU A 156 6.36 -1.27 15.88
CA GLU A 156 6.73 -1.13 17.29
C GLU A 156 6.01 -2.16 18.17
N GLN A 157 4.71 -2.35 17.95
CA GLN A 157 3.94 -3.37 18.68
C GLN A 157 4.53 -4.76 18.47
N GLN A 158 4.98 -5.09 17.26
CA GLN A 158 5.64 -6.36 16.99
C GLN A 158 6.97 -6.47 17.75
N TYR A 159 7.82 -5.45 17.72
CA TYR A 159 9.10 -5.50 18.43
C TYR A 159 8.94 -5.60 19.93
N ARG A 160 7.95 -4.92 20.52
CA ARG A 160 7.63 -5.07 21.95
C ARG A 160 7.32 -6.53 22.28
N ARG A 161 6.50 -7.20 21.46
CA ARG A 161 6.18 -8.64 21.63
C ARG A 161 7.41 -9.51 21.45
N LEU A 162 8.24 -9.24 20.45
CA LEU A 162 9.49 -9.97 20.24
C LEU A 162 10.43 -9.84 21.44
N CYS A 163 10.62 -8.63 21.97
CA CYS A 163 11.40 -8.38 23.18
C CYS A 163 10.85 -9.17 24.39
N ASP A 164 9.53 -9.20 24.57
CA ASP A 164 8.89 -9.98 25.65
C ASP A 164 9.17 -11.48 25.47
N MET A 165 9.03 -12.01 24.25
CA MET A 165 9.30 -13.43 23.96
C MET A 165 10.76 -13.80 24.19
N VAL A 166 11.71 -13.01 23.69
CA VAL A 166 13.15 -13.25 23.88
C VAL A 166 13.51 -13.21 25.36
N THR A 167 12.96 -12.25 26.11
CA THR A 167 13.14 -12.14 27.57
C THR A 167 12.62 -13.39 28.28
N ASN A 168 11.42 -13.84 27.94
CA ASN A 168 10.80 -15.02 28.56
C ASN A 168 11.56 -16.32 28.22
N ALA A 169 12.07 -16.44 27.00
CA ALA A 169 12.78 -17.63 26.55
C ALA A 169 14.22 -17.73 27.07
N THR A 170 14.92 -16.60 27.18
CA THR A 170 16.36 -16.56 27.50
C THR A 170 16.68 -16.10 28.93
N GLY A 171 15.73 -15.43 29.60
CA GLY A 171 15.94 -14.79 30.89
C GLY A 171 16.79 -13.51 30.86
N ARG A 172 17.16 -13.03 29.66
CA ARG A 172 17.91 -11.77 29.49
C ARG A 172 17.03 -10.54 29.78
N PRO A 173 17.62 -9.39 30.15
CA PRO A 173 16.87 -8.15 30.31
C PRO A 173 16.12 -7.77 29.04
N ARG A 174 14.86 -7.37 29.20
CA ARG A 174 14.04 -6.85 28.12
C ARG A 174 14.59 -5.51 27.64
N VAL A 175 14.69 -5.34 26.32
CA VAL A 175 14.96 -4.03 25.71
C VAL A 175 13.85 -3.05 26.11
N ASP A 176 14.22 -1.83 26.49
CA ASP A 176 13.26 -0.84 26.95
C ASP A 176 12.38 -0.30 25.81
N ASP A 177 11.23 0.25 26.17
CA ASP A 177 10.24 0.75 25.20
C ASP A 177 10.75 1.95 24.40
N TYR A 178 11.64 2.77 24.96
CA TYR A 178 12.20 3.92 24.25
C TYR A 178 13.12 3.46 23.12
N MET A 179 13.99 2.48 23.39
CA MET A 179 14.83 1.86 22.36
C MET A 179 13.99 1.12 21.31
N THR A 180 12.95 0.39 21.74
CA THR A 180 12.05 -0.34 20.83
C THR A 180 11.33 0.61 19.86
N HIS A 181 10.84 1.74 20.35
CA HIS A 181 10.23 2.79 19.54
C HIS A 181 11.22 3.40 18.53
N TRP A 182 12.44 3.72 18.96
CA TRP A 182 13.49 4.22 18.06
C TRP A 182 13.78 3.24 16.92
N MET A 183 13.82 1.94 17.21
CA MET A 183 14.10 0.92 16.21
C MET A 183 12.95 0.74 15.20
N ALA A 184 11.70 0.89 15.63
CA ALA A 184 10.55 0.93 14.73
C ALA A 184 10.68 2.06 13.70
N HIS A 185 10.98 3.28 14.16
CA HIS A 185 11.21 4.43 13.28
C HIS A 185 12.38 4.19 12.32
N ILE A 186 13.55 3.78 12.83
CA ILE A 186 14.75 3.57 11.99
C ILE A 186 14.48 2.54 10.90
N MET A 187 13.77 1.44 11.22
CA MET A 187 13.42 0.46 10.19
C MET A 187 12.52 1.10 9.13
N VAL A 188 11.40 1.68 9.53
CA VAL A 188 10.43 2.25 8.58
C VAL A 188 11.05 3.35 7.73
N ASP A 189 11.82 4.26 8.33
CA ASP A 189 12.52 5.34 7.64
C ASP A 189 13.53 4.82 6.62
N THR A 190 14.14 3.66 6.87
CA THR A 190 15.08 3.05 5.92
C THR A 190 14.36 2.66 4.62
N PHE A 191 13.18 2.05 4.70
CA PHE A 191 12.38 1.71 3.51
C PHE A 191 11.84 2.94 2.80
N VAL A 192 11.33 3.92 3.57
CA VAL A 192 10.83 5.18 3.01
C VAL A 192 11.95 5.95 2.30
N HIS A 193 13.10 6.10 2.95
CA HIS A 193 14.25 6.78 2.37
C HIS A 193 14.70 6.10 1.07
N LEU A 194 14.86 4.77 1.09
CA LEU A 194 15.21 3.99 -0.09
C LEU A 194 14.20 4.19 -1.23
N PHE A 195 12.90 4.08 -0.94
CA PHE A 195 11.85 4.23 -1.94
C PHE A 195 11.76 5.64 -2.55
N LEU A 196 11.97 6.68 -1.74
CA LEU A 196 11.88 8.07 -2.21
C LEU A 196 13.11 8.51 -3.01
N HIS A 197 14.27 7.91 -2.78
CA HIS A 197 15.53 8.31 -3.41
C HIS A 197 16.00 7.37 -4.53
N GLU A 198 15.49 6.15 -4.57
CA GLU A 198 15.72 5.22 -5.67
C GLU A 198 14.49 5.14 -6.58
N THR A 199 14.72 5.14 -7.89
CA THR A 199 13.65 5.09 -8.90
C THR A 199 13.55 3.72 -9.55
N GLU A 200 14.64 2.94 -9.54
CA GLU A 200 14.69 1.60 -10.11
C GLU A 200 14.48 0.52 -9.05
N GLU A 201 13.37 -0.24 -9.18
CA GLU A 201 13.03 -1.34 -8.26
C GLU A 201 14.18 -2.33 -8.08
N ARG A 202 14.84 -2.70 -9.17
CA ARG A 202 15.97 -3.65 -9.14
C ARG A 202 17.13 -3.14 -8.28
N VAL A 203 17.38 -1.83 -8.29
CA VAL A 203 18.44 -1.22 -7.48
C VAL A 203 18.01 -1.18 -6.02
N ALA A 204 16.76 -0.80 -5.73
CA ALA A 204 16.20 -0.84 -4.39
C ALA A 204 16.24 -2.25 -3.78
N LEU A 205 15.85 -3.28 -4.53
CA LEU A 205 15.92 -4.68 -4.08
C LEU A 205 17.35 -5.13 -3.75
N LYS A 206 18.36 -4.63 -4.48
CA LYS A 206 19.76 -4.92 -4.15
C LYS A 206 20.20 -4.29 -2.83
N HIS A 207 19.67 -3.11 -2.51
CA HIS A 207 20.03 -2.38 -1.30
C HIS A 207 19.23 -2.82 -0.08
N VAL A 208 17.95 -3.20 -0.25
CA VAL A 208 17.07 -3.57 0.86
C VAL A 208 17.62 -4.78 1.62
N ASP A 209 18.12 -5.80 0.93
CA ASP A 209 18.69 -6.99 1.59
C ASP A 209 19.84 -6.62 2.55
N ALA A 210 20.74 -5.74 2.13
CA ALA A 210 21.88 -5.31 2.94
C ALA A 210 21.45 -4.45 4.14
N LEU A 211 20.44 -3.59 3.94
CA LEU A 211 19.88 -2.74 4.99
C LEU A 211 19.11 -3.56 6.03
N THR A 212 18.25 -4.48 5.58
CA THR A 212 17.54 -5.43 6.45
C THR A 212 18.53 -6.25 7.27
N MET A 213 19.56 -6.82 6.63
CA MET A 213 20.61 -7.58 7.32
C MET A 213 21.33 -6.74 8.39
N TYR A 214 21.65 -5.47 8.09
CA TYR A 214 22.26 -4.58 9.07
C TYR A 214 21.35 -4.31 10.26
N LEU A 215 20.07 -3.99 10.01
CA LEU A 215 19.08 -3.68 11.04
C LEU A 215 18.81 -4.89 11.95
N VAL A 216 18.56 -6.07 11.38
CA VAL A 216 18.30 -7.29 12.14
C VAL A 216 19.51 -7.65 13.00
N ARG A 217 20.74 -7.60 12.44
CA ARG A 217 21.95 -7.88 13.23
C ARG A 217 22.18 -6.86 14.34
N GLY A 218 21.94 -5.58 14.07
CA GLY A 218 22.02 -4.53 15.10
C GLY A 218 21.03 -4.77 16.23
N TRP A 219 19.79 -5.14 15.89
CA TRP A 219 18.74 -5.46 16.85
C TRP A 219 19.06 -6.70 17.69
N MET A 220 19.58 -7.76 17.06
CA MET A 220 20.05 -8.95 17.77
C MET A 220 21.24 -8.63 18.68
N GLY A 221 22.17 -7.78 18.26
CA GLY A 221 23.26 -7.30 19.12
C GLY A 221 22.73 -6.67 20.41
N ILE A 222 21.73 -5.80 20.30
CA ILE A 222 21.08 -5.17 21.47
C ILE A 222 20.43 -6.24 22.37
N MET A 223 19.72 -7.22 21.80
CA MET A 223 19.06 -8.28 22.58
C MET A 223 20.02 -9.34 23.16
N THR A 224 21.26 -9.41 22.68
CA THR A 224 22.24 -10.42 23.11
C THR A 224 23.33 -9.90 24.03
N GLU A 225 23.67 -8.62 23.94
CA GLU A 225 24.70 -7.97 24.75
C GLU A 225 24.14 -7.25 26.00
N SER A 226 22.82 -7.24 26.18
CA SER A 226 22.11 -6.75 27.38
C SER A 226 21.88 -7.85 28.41
#